data_AF-A0A348WBT3-F1
#
_entry.id   AF-A0A348WBT3-F1
#
_cell.length_a   1.000
_cell.length_b   1.000
_cell.length_c   1.000
_cell.angle_alpha   90.00
_cell.angle_beta   90.00
_cell.angle_gamma   90.00
#
_symmetry.space_group_name_H-M   'P 1'
#
loop_
_entity.id
_entity.type
_entity.pdbx_description
1 polymer ?
#
loop_
_entity_poly.entity_id
_entity_poly.type
_entity_poly.pdbx_seq_one_letter_code
_entity_poly.pdbx_strand_id
1 'polypeptide(L)' 'HDDARSHFWPLSDYVFVSPVSYWNPAHYGGLVGPLETLVSLGLCGWLWWRLQGLWARIGLAILATAQLAPLVLWGLMLG' A
#
# COMPACT_ATOMS: atom_id res chain seq x y z
N HIS A 1 -11.51 -15.89 -6.18
CA HIS A 1 -10.36 -16.41 -5.42
C HIS A 1 -9.36 -16.96 -6.46
N ASP A 2 -9.04 -16.17 -7.51
CA ASP A 2 -8.66 -16.75 -8.82
C ASP A 2 -7.46 -16.07 -9.51
N ASP A 3 -6.70 -15.20 -8.82
CA ASP A 3 -5.54 -14.51 -9.43
C ASP A 3 -4.20 -15.22 -9.21
N ALA A 4 -4.20 -16.30 -8.42
CA ALA A 4 -2.98 -17.01 -8.08
C ALA A 4 -2.58 -17.95 -9.23
N ARG A 5 -1.43 -17.66 -9.85
CA ARG A 5 -0.94 -18.42 -11.00
C ARG A 5 -0.13 -19.64 -10.56
N SER A 6 -0.25 -20.73 -11.32
CA SER A 6 0.55 -21.94 -11.09
C SER A 6 2.04 -21.63 -11.30
N HIS A 7 2.82 -21.72 -10.23
CA HIS A 7 4.23 -21.31 -10.26
C HIS A 7 5.11 -22.33 -10.99
N PHE A 8 4.64 -23.58 -11.09
CA PHE A 8 5.40 -24.71 -11.59
C PHE A 8 4.81 -25.34 -12.85
N TRP A 9 3.98 -24.61 -13.59
CA TRP A 9 3.44 -25.12 -14.85
C TRP A 9 4.57 -25.28 -15.90
N PRO A 10 4.64 -26.39 -16.67
CA PRO A 10 3.68 -27.50 -16.77
C PRO A 10 3.97 -28.72 -15.86
N LEU A 11 4.95 -28.63 -14.95
CA LEU A 11 5.34 -29.74 -14.06
C LEU A 11 4.35 -29.95 -12.91
N SER A 12 3.68 -28.89 -12.46
CA SER A 12 2.66 -28.94 -11.41
C SER A 12 1.73 -27.74 -11.49
N ASP A 13 0.42 -27.99 -11.36
CA ASP A 13 -0.61 -26.97 -11.21
C ASP A 13 -0.72 -26.45 -9.77
N TYR A 14 0.33 -26.61 -8.96
CA TYR A 14 0.35 -26.10 -7.59
C TYR A 14 0.26 -24.57 -7.58
N VAL A 15 -0.75 -24.08 -6.86
CA VAL A 15 -1.01 -22.66 -6.64
C VAL A 15 -0.87 -22.38 -5.16
N PHE A 16 0.02 -21.44 -4.80
CA PHE A 16 0.11 -20.97 -3.42
C PHE A 16 -1.01 -19.97 -3.15
N VAL A 17 -1.96 -20.36 -2.30
CA VAL A 17 -3.03 -19.48 -1.82
C VAL A 17 -2.63 -18.95 -0.45
N SER A 18 -2.19 -17.70 -0.42
CA SER A 18 -1.89 -17.01 0.85
C SER A 18 -3.18 -16.77 1.64
N PRO A 19 -3.19 -17.02 2.97
CA PRO A 19 -4.34 -16.70 3.83
C PRO A 19 -4.55 -15.19 3.99
N VAL A 20 -3.53 -14.37 3.69
CA VAL A 20 -3.58 -12.92 3.66
C VAL A 20 -3.44 -12.46 2.21
N SER A 21 -4.39 -11.67 1.72
CA SER A 21 -4.37 -11.19 0.34
C SER A 21 -4.41 -9.67 0.32
N TYR A 22 -3.47 -9.08 -0.40
CA TYR A 22 -3.39 -7.64 -0.61
C TYR A 22 -4.62 -7.08 -1.36
N TRP A 23 -5.21 -7.87 -2.26
CA TRP A 23 -6.29 -7.43 -3.14
C TRP A 23 -7.67 -7.91 -2.71
N ASN A 24 -7.77 -8.99 -1.91
CA ASN A 24 -9.06 -9.56 -1.55
C ASN A 24 -9.60 -8.95 -0.23
N PRO A 25 -10.73 -8.22 -0.26
CA PRO A 25 -11.33 -7.63 0.95
C PRO A 25 -11.69 -8.67 2.02
N ALA A 26 -12.03 -9.90 1.63
CA ALA A 26 -12.34 -10.99 2.55
C ALA A 26 -11.11 -11.53 3.31
N HIS A 27 -9.89 -11.16 2.88
CA HIS A 27 -8.61 -11.59 3.45
C HIS A 27 -7.69 -10.38 3.76
N TYR A 28 -8.24 -9.36 4.44
CA TYR A 28 -7.53 -8.15 4.89
C TYR A 28 -7.06 -7.18 3.80
N GLY A 29 -7.42 -7.38 2.52
CA GLY A 29 -7.01 -6.47 1.44
C GLY A 29 -7.44 -5.01 1.64
N GLY A 30 -8.59 -4.78 2.27
CA GLY A 30 -9.06 -3.44 2.64
C GLY A 30 -8.32 -2.80 3.83
N LEU A 31 -7.54 -3.58 4.59
CA LEU A 31 -6.83 -3.11 5.80
C LEU A 31 -5.37 -2.75 5.50
N VAL A 32 -4.75 -3.41 4.52
CA VAL A 32 -3.34 -3.21 4.15
C VAL A 32 -3.10 -1.80 3.59
N GLY A 33 -3.92 -1.33 2.66
CA GLY A 33 -3.78 0.02 2.07
C GLY A 33 -3.83 1.17 3.09
N PRO A 34 -4.84 1.22 4.00
CA PRO A 34 -4.88 2.20 5.08
C PRO A 34 -3.69 2.11 6.03
N LEU A 35 -3.24 0.90 6.37
CA LEU A 35 -2.06 0.69 7.22
C LEU A 35 -0.78 1.20 6.58
N GLU A 36 -0.52 0.88 5.31
CA GLU A 36 0.64 1.38 4.58
C GLU A 36 0.65 2.91 4.50
N THR A 37 -0.53 3.51 4.31
CA THR A 37 -0.67 4.97 4.28
C THR A 37 -0.35 5.58 5.65
N LEU A 38 -0.88 5.01 6.73
CA LEU A 38 -0.58 5.46 8.10
C LEU A 38 0.91 5.36 8.44
N VAL A 39 1.56 4.23 8.11
CA VAL A 39 3.00 4.05 8.35
C VAL A 39 3.81 5.07 7.54
N SER A 40 3.48 5.26 6.26
CA SER A 40 4.16 6.21 5.39
C SER A 40 4.03 7.66 5.87
N LEU A 41 2.83 8.06 6.30
CA LEU A 41 2.60 9.39 6.89
C LEU A 41 3.33 9.57 8.23
N GLY A 42 3.36 8.53 9.07
CA GLY A 42 4.12 8.53 10.31
C GLY A 42 5.62 8.75 10.08
N LEU A 43 6.19 8.07 9.08
CA LEU A 43 7.58 8.27 8.66
C LEU A 43 7.81 9.67 8.08
N CYS A 44 6.87 10.22 7.32
CA CYS A 44 6.95 11.60 6.83
C CYS A 44 6.96 12.61 8.00
N GLY A 45 6.11 12.41 9.01
CA GLY A 45 6.09 13.23 10.23
C GLY A 45 7.41 13.15 11.00
N TRP A 46 7.97 11.95 11.13
CA TRP A 46 9.29 11.76 11.74
C TRP A 46 10.40 12.47 10.94
N LEU A 47 10.39 12.36 9.62
CA LEU A 47 11.38 13.02 8.77
C LEU A 47 11.23 14.55 8.79
N TRP A 48 10.00 15.07 8.92
CA TRP A 48 9.75 16.50 9.09
C TRP A 48 10.44 17.08 10.32
N TRP A 49 10.49 16.31 11.43
CA TRP A 49 11.17 16.72 12.65
C TRP A 49 12.69 16.70 12.50
N ARG A 50 13.22 15.80 11.65
CA ARG A 50 14.66 15.66 11.42
C ARG A 50 15.20 16.64 10.39
N LEU A 51 14.40 17.02 9.39
CA LEU A 51 14.82 17.88 8.29
C LEU A 51 14.78 19.36 8.69
N GLN A 52 15.94 20.01 8.63
CA GLN A 52 16.13 21.44 8.90
C GLN A 52 15.98 22.31 7.64
N GLY A 53 16.10 21.73 6.44
CA GLY A 53 16.06 22.45 5.17
C GLY A 53 14.64 22.72 4.66
N LEU A 54 14.34 23.97 4.29
CA LEU A 54 13.04 24.38 3.75
C LEU A 54 12.66 23.62 2.47
N TRP A 55 13.60 23.43 1.54
CA TRP A 55 13.37 22.68 0.30
C TRP A 55 13.07 21.20 0.55
N ALA A 56 13.76 20.59 1.52
CA ALA A 56 13.51 19.21 1.90
C ALA A 56 12.11 19.05 2.53
N ARG A 57 11.67 20.05 3.31
CA ARG A 57 10.32 20.11 3.87
C ARG A 57 9.24 20.29 2.79
N ILE A 58 9.46 21.18 1.82
CA ILE A 58 8.52 21.37 0.70
C ILE A 58 8.40 20.08 -0.12
N GLY A 59 9.53 19.46 -0.46
CA GLY A 59 9.54 18.17 -1.17
C GLY A 59 8.81 17.08 -0.39
N LEU A 60 9.05 16.99 0.92
CA LEU A 60 8.34 16.05 1.78
C LEU A 60 6.84 16.32 1.85
N ALA A 61 6.41 17.58 1.94
CA ALA A 61 4.99 17.92 1.98
C ALA A 61 4.27 17.50 0.69
N ILE A 62 4.91 17.71 -0.47
CA ILE A 62 4.37 17.27 -1.78
C ILE A 62 4.23 15.75 -1.81
N LEU A 63 5.29 15.01 -1.42
CA LEU A 63 5.27 13.54 -1.39
C LEU A 63 4.24 12.99 -0.38
N ALA A 64 4.14 13.58 0.81
CA ALA A 64 3.17 13.19 1.82
C ALA A 64 1.73 13.44 1.35
N THR A 65 1.50 14.51 0.58
CA THR A 65 0.18 14.80 -0.02
C THR A 65 -0.14 13.80 -1.12
N ALA A 66 0.82 13.48 -2.00
CA ALA A 66 0.65 12.46 -3.04
C ALA A 66 0.34 11.07 -2.45
N GLN A 67 0.86 10.76 -1.27
CA GLN A 67 0.58 9.51 -0.54
C GLN A 67 -0.89 9.36 -0.12
N LEU A 68 -1.70 10.42 -0.15
CA LEU A 68 -3.15 10.33 0.10
C LEU A 68 -3.94 9.87 -1.13
N ALA A 69 -3.36 9.94 -2.33
CA ALA A 69 -4.05 9.57 -3.57
C ALA A 69 -4.56 8.12 -3.58
N PRO A 70 -3.80 7.10 -3.10
CA PRO A 70 -4.30 5.74 -2.99
C PRO A 70 -5.57 5.65 -2.14
N LEU A 71 -5.63 6.28 -0.95
CA LEU A 71 -6.83 6.24 -0.12
C LEU A 71 -8.08 6.72 -0.86
N VAL A 72 -7.94 7.80 -1.63
CA VAL A 72 -9.05 8.35 -2.43
C VAL A 72 -9.40 7.42 -3.58
N LEU A 73 -8.41 6.92 -4.33
CA LEU A 73 -8.63 6.03 -5.46
C LEU A 73 -9.26 4.70 -5.05
N TRP A 74 -8.76 4.09 -3.97
CA TRP A 74 -9.33 2.87 -3.41
C TRP A 74 -10.74 3.10 -2.86
N GLY A 75 -10.99 4.24 -2.20
CA GLY A 75 -12.33 4.62 -1.75
C GLY A 75 -13.33 4.82 -2.90
N LEU A 76 -12.88 5.34 -4.04
CA LEU A 76 -13.69 5.48 -5.25
C LEU A 76 -13.89 4.15 -6.00
N MET A 77 -12.90 3.25 -5.98
CA MET A 77 -12.97 1.95 -6.67
C MET A 77 -13.75 0.88 -5.90
N LEU A 78 -13.73 0.94 -4.57
CA LEU A 78 -14.38 -0.04 -3.69
C LEU A 78 -15.70 0.46 -3.07
N GLY A 79 -16.02 1.74 -3.22
CA GLY A 79 -17.26 2.38 -2.74
C GLY A 79 -18.45 2.24 -3.69
#